data_AF-G4TIR1-F1
#
_entry.id   AF-G4TIR1-F1
#
_cell.length_a   1.000
_cell.length_b   1.000
_cell.length_c   1.000
_cell.angle_alpha   90.00
_cell.angle_beta   90.00
_cell.angle_gamma   90.00
#
_symmetry.space_group_name_H-M   'P 1'
#
loop_
_entity.id
_entity.type
_entity.pdbx_description
1 polymer ?
#
loop_
_entity_poly.entity_id
_entity_poly.type
_entity_poly.pdbx_seq_one_letter_code
_entity_poly.pdbx_strand_id
1 'polypeptide(L)'
;MYAPAILKSLLALAVLAVAPAAAELSVTSPIATTTCTGGQTCEVAWRDNGEGVTLAQQGLCTVALYVGGRISQTFLQPIAFPTAINVSTTAAIQFVVDPSVGEDSSEYFIRFSSQTLTQANSTTGAPYLSFSAKFRLTGMTGRFNETVQAQISSSALPTPTGNTATSAGTTSTRSTTRASTSTPGAASRNSAVGAAAGAIALAGLAALL
;
A
#
# COMPACT_ATOMS: atom_id res chain seq x y z
N MET A 1 55.73 -63.67 -14.53
CA MET A 1 55.82 -62.66 -13.45
C MET A 1 54.79 -61.57 -13.75
N TYR A 2 53.83 -61.36 -12.83
CA TYR A 2 52.81 -60.29 -12.78
C TYR A 2 53.51 -58.89 -12.75
N ALA A 3 52.97 -57.72 -13.15
CA ALA A 3 51.60 -57.16 -13.16
C ALA A 3 51.51 -55.91 -14.10
N PRO A 4 50.30 -55.43 -14.46
CA PRO A 4 50.05 -54.24 -15.29
C PRO A 4 49.89 -52.93 -14.49
N ALA A 5 50.43 -51.82 -15.01
CA ALA A 5 50.30 -50.49 -14.39
C ALA A 5 49.09 -49.70 -14.95
N ILE A 6 47.93 -49.98 -14.37
CA ILE A 6 46.91 -49.06 -13.84
C ILE A 6 46.71 -47.72 -14.59
N LEU A 7 45.63 -47.71 -15.36
CA LEU A 7 44.89 -46.53 -15.85
C LEU A 7 44.45 -45.64 -14.67
N LYS A 8 45.06 -44.46 -14.50
CA LYS A 8 44.63 -43.47 -13.51
C LYS A 8 43.64 -42.50 -14.14
N SER A 9 42.36 -42.86 -14.07
CA SER A 9 41.24 -41.93 -14.27
C SER A 9 41.04 -41.13 -12.98
N LEU A 10 41.18 -39.81 -13.03
CA LEU A 10 40.72 -38.90 -11.98
C LEU A 10 39.67 -37.99 -12.59
N LEU A 11 38.42 -38.42 -12.44
CA LEU A 11 37.21 -37.71 -12.82
C LEU A 11 37.07 -36.46 -11.96
N ALA A 12 37.11 -35.28 -12.59
CA ALA A 12 36.88 -34.00 -11.92
C ALA A 12 35.41 -33.89 -11.48
N LEU A 13 35.15 -33.94 -10.17
CA LEU A 13 33.85 -33.57 -9.60
C LEU A 13 33.80 -32.04 -9.45
N ALA A 14 33.31 -31.36 -10.49
CA ALA A 14 32.85 -29.98 -10.38
C ALA A 14 31.54 -29.97 -9.59
N VAL A 15 31.61 -29.68 -8.30
CA VAL A 15 30.42 -29.33 -7.50
C VAL A 15 29.94 -27.97 -7.99
N LEU A 16 28.97 -27.96 -8.90
CA LEU A 16 28.18 -26.76 -9.14
C LEU A 16 27.40 -26.49 -7.86
N ALA A 17 27.87 -25.54 -7.06
CA ALA A 17 27.09 -24.94 -6.00
C ALA A 17 25.86 -24.29 -6.67
N VAL A 18 24.74 -25.01 -6.67
CA VAL A 18 23.43 -24.42 -6.95
C VAL A 18 23.21 -23.44 -5.80
N ALA A 19 23.47 -22.16 -6.05
CA ALA A 19 23.08 -21.12 -5.11
C ALA A 19 21.59 -21.34 -4.83
N PRO A 20 21.14 -21.35 -3.55
CA PRO A 20 19.71 -21.37 -3.30
C PRO A 20 19.14 -20.17 -4.03
N ALA A 21 18.25 -20.43 -5.01
CA ALA A 21 17.42 -19.38 -5.57
C ALA A 21 16.79 -18.69 -4.36
N ALA A 22 17.15 -17.44 -4.19
CA ALA A 22 16.74 -16.60 -3.08
C ALA A 22 15.35 -16.09 -3.49
N ALA A 23 14.30 -16.25 -2.68
CA ALA A 23 12.98 -16.57 -3.23
C ALA A 23 11.80 -15.88 -2.48
N GLU A 24 11.48 -14.64 -2.81
CA GLU A 24 10.61 -13.73 -2.04
C GLU A 24 9.12 -14.09 -2.11
N LEU A 25 8.46 -13.87 -0.97
CA LEU A 25 7.02 -13.95 -0.86
C LEU A 25 6.37 -12.91 -1.78
N SER A 26 5.75 -13.41 -2.85
CA SER A 26 4.98 -12.64 -3.81
C SER A 26 3.50 -12.99 -3.70
N VAL A 27 2.70 -12.01 -3.30
CA VAL A 27 1.24 -12.18 -3.18
C VAL A 27 0.61 -12.23 -4.57
N THR A 28 -0.08 -13.32 -4.88
CA THR A 28 -0.79 -13.56 -6.15
C THR A 28 -2.28 -13.27 -6.04
N SER A 29 -2.83 -13.25 -4.83
CA SER A 29 -4.16 -12.73 -4.52
C SER A 29 -4.16 -12.14 -3.10
N PRO A 30 -4.74 -10.96 -2.86
CA PRO A 30 -5.34 -10.07 -3.85
C PRO A 30 -4.28 -9.26 -4.64
N ILE A 31 -4.62 -8.92 -5.89
CA ILE A 31 -3.86 -8.02 -6.77
C ILE A 31 -4.68 -6.76 -7.08
N ALA A 32 -4.12 -5.82 -7.85
CA ALA A 32 -4.76 -4.55 -8.20
C ALA A 32 -6.17 -4.67 -8.82
N THR A 33 -6.43 -5.77 -9.55
CA THR A 33 -7.73 -6.03 -10.18
C THR A 33 -8.65 -6.87 -9.30
N THR A 34 -8.18 -7.38 -8.15
CA THR A 34 -9.00 -8.17 -7.23
C THR A 34 -9.97 -7.25 -6.50
N THR A 35 -11.24 -7.65 -6.46
CA THR A 35 -12.26 -7.02 -5.62
C THR A 35 -12.79 -8.05 -4.63
N CYS A 36 -12.75 -7.73 -3.35
CA CYS A 36 -13.40 -8.51 -2.29
C CYS A 36 -14.55 -7.71 -1.67
N THR A 37 -15.51 -8.42 -1.07
CA THR A 37 -16.73 -7.81 -0.53
C THR A 37 -16.78 -7.93 0.99
N GLY A 38 -17.13 -6.84 1.67
CA GLY A 38 -17.39 -6.81 3.10
C GLY A 38 -18.42 -7.86 3.50
N GLY A 39 -18.16 -8.57 4.60
CA GLY A 39 -18.98 -9.67 5.09
C GLY A 39 -18.85 -10.97 4.29
N GLN A 40 -17.98 -11.04 3.27
CA GLN A 40 -17.71 -12.23 2.48
C GLN A 40 -16.28 -12.73 2.70
N THR A 41 -16.06 -14.00 2.36
CA THR A 41 -14.73 -14.60 2.38
C THR A 41 -13.89 -14.08 1.22
N CYS A 42 -12.68 -13.63 1.52
CA CYS A 42 -11.65 -13.20 0.58
C CYS A 42 -10.43 -14.10 0.74
N GLU A 43 -9.76 -14.42 -0.37
CA GLU A 43 -8.58 -15.27 -0.39
C GLU A 43 -7.30 -14.45 -0.48
N VAL A 44 -6.35 -14.78 0.39
CA VAL A 44 -4.96 -14.32 0.32
C VAL A 44 -4.11 -15.50 -0.12
N ALA A 45 -3.53 -15.42 -1.30
CA ALA A 45 -2.64 -16.42 -1.87
C ALA A 45 -1.28 -15.78 -2.21
N TRP A 46 -0.21 -16.52 -2.00
CA TRP A 46 1.14 -16.11 -2.33
C TRP A 46 1.91 -17.28 -2.93
N ARG A 47 3.00 -16.94 -3.60
CA ARG A 47 3.97 -17.88 -4.11
C ARG A 47 5.36 -17.37 -3.82
N ASP A 48 6.29 -18.28 -4.01
CA ASP A 48 7.69 -17.95 -4.12
C ASP A 48 7.97 -17.41 -5.55
N ASN A 49 8.56 -16.22 -5.67
CA ASN A 49 8.96 -15.65 -6.97
C ASN A 49 10.40 -15.95 -7.38
N GLY A 50 11.21 -16.60 -6.53
CA GLY A 50 12.60 -16.89 -6.85
C GLY A 50 13.55 -15.69 -6.86
N GLU A 51 13.16 -14.55 -6.28
CA GLU A 51 14.03 -13.38 -6.05
C GLU A 51 14.13 -13.02 -4.57
N GLY A 52 15.29 -12.81 -3.92
CA GLY A 52 15.34 -12.29 -2.53
C GLY A 52 15.25 -13.32 -1.38
N VAL A 53 14.41 -13.13 -0.36
CA VAL A 53 14.39 -13.98 0.85
C VAL A 53 13.44 -15.17 0.66
N THR A 54 13.89 -16.42 0.84
CA THR A 54 13.03 -17.60 0.65
C THR A 54 11.82 -17.65 1.59
N LEU A 55 10.71 -18.25 1.17
CA LEU A 55 9.56 -18.51 2.07
C LEU A 55 9.97 -19.26 3.34
N ALA A 56 10.96 -20.17 3.23
CA ALA A 56 11.52 -20.91 4.36
C ALA A 56 12.31 -20.02 5.34
N GLN A 57 13.05 -19.03 4.82
CA GLN A 57 13.75 -18.04 5.65
C GLN A 57 12.77 -17.08 6.34
N GLN A 58 11.68 -16.73 5.64
CA GLN A 58 10.65 -15.85 6.18
C GLN A 58 9.80 -16.54 7.27
N GLY A 59 9.62 -17.86 7.16
CA GLY A 59 9.14 -18.72 8.24
C GLY A 59 7.74 -18.36 8.75
N LEU A 60 7.63 -18.17 10.08
CA LEU A 60 6.36 -17.82 10.70
C LEU A 60 6.05 -16.33 10.46
N CYS A 61 4.92 -16.05 9.81
CA CYS A 61 4.45 -14.70 9.54
C CYS A 61 3.07 -14.45 10.16
N THR A 62 2.88 -13.25 10.68
CA THR A 62 1.53 -12.73 10.94
C THR A 62 1.00 -12.04 9.70
N VAL A 63 -0.31 -12.16 9.47
CA VAL A 63 -0.96 -11.58 8.29
C VAL A 63 -2.12 -10.70 8.75
N ALA A 64 -2.21 -9.50 8.20
CA ALA A 64 -3.29 -8.57 8.52
C ALA A 64 -3.60 -7.61 7.37
N LEU A 65 -4.81 -7.08 7.40
CA LEU A 65 -5.31 -6.06 6.49
C LEU A 65 -4.91 -4.67 6.96
N TYR A 66 -4.38 -3.87 6.04
CA TYR A 66 -3.94 -2.51 6.27
C TYR A 66 -4.47 -1.56 5.21
N VAL A 67 -4.41 -0.27 5.52
CA VAL A 67 -4.61 0.84 4.61
C VAL A 67 -3.53 1.90 4.83
N GLY A 68 -3.30 2.77 3.84
CA GLY A 68 -2.38 3.90 3.92
C GLY A 68 -1.32 3.89 2.82
N GLY A 69 -0.13 4.39 3.16
CA GLY A 69 0.98 4.57 2.24
C GLY A 69 2.26 3.87 2.70
N ARG A 70 3.37 4.17 2.02
CA ARG A 70 4.69 3.57 2.32
C ARG A 70 5.23 3.95 3.70
N ILE A 71 4.96 5.18 4.15
CA ILE A 71 5.53 5.74 5.38
C ILE A 71 4.60 5.52 6.58
N SER A 72 3.29 5.46 6.36
CA SER A 72 2.31 5.33 7.43
C SER A 72 1.19 4.40 7.01
N GLN A 73 0.95 3.40 7.85
CA GLN A 73 0.02 2.31 7.63
C GLN A 73 -0.89 2.20 8.85
N THR A 74 -2.18 2.02 8.62
CA THR A 74 -3.15 1.77 9.68
C THR A 74 -3.59 0.32 9.60
N PHE A 75 -3.42 -0.39 10.73
CA PHE A 75 -3.96 -1.74 10.90
C PHE A 75 -5.48 -1.68 10.97
N LEU A 76 -6.15 -2.55 10.22
CA LEU A 76 -7.61 -2.59 10.17
C LEU A 76 -8.15 -3.89 10.76
N GLN A 77 -7.64 -5.03 10.28
CA GLN A 77 -8.19 -6.33 10.64
C GLN A 77 -7.09 -7.40 10.71
N PRO A 78 -7.07 -8.24 11.76
CA PRO A 78 -6.21 -9.42 11.78
C PRO A 78 -6.74 -10.49 10.81
N ILE A 79 -5.84 -11.15 10.08
CA ILE A 79 -6.18 -12.27 9.18
C ILE A 79 -5.63 -13.58 9.77
N ALA A 80 -4.33 -13.60 10.05
CA ALA A 80 -3.63 -14.67 10.75
C ALA A 80 -2.82 -14.07 11.90
N PHE A 81 -3.55 -13.69 12.96
CA PHE A 81 -3.01 -13.11 14.18
C PHE A 81 -3.98 -13.40 15.34
N PRO A 82 -3.51 -13.79 16.54
CA PRO A 82 -2.11 -13.87 17.01
C PRO A 82 -1.36 -15.13 16.55
N THR A 83 -2.06 -16.14 16.03
CA THR A 83 -1.45 -17.37 15.53
C THR A 83 -0.79 -17.09 14.18
N ALA A 84 0.54 -17.00 14.17
CA ALA A 84 1.32 -16.87 12.94
C ALA A 84 1.20 -18.15 12.08
N ILE A 85 1.28 -17.96 10.78
CA ILE A 85 1.27 -19.05 9.79
C ILE A 85 2.65 -19.23 9.20
N ASN A 86 3.01 -20.47 8.86
CA ASN A 86 4.25 -20.74 8.16
C ASN A 86 4.03 -20.56 6.65
N VAL A 87 4.60 -19.50 6.08
CA VAL A 87 4.44 -19.17 4.66
C VAL A 87 5.19 -20.12 3.73
N SER A 88 6.09 -20.96 4.27
CA SER A 88 6.80 -22.00 3.52
C SER A 88 5.97 -23.27 3.33
N THR A 89 4.98 -23.53 4.19
CA THR A 89 4.13 -24.73 4.12
C THR A 89 2.72 -24.42 3.68
N THR A 90 2.31 -23.16 3.80
CA THR A 90 1.00 -22.67 3.42
C THR A 90 1.18 -21.65 2.31
N ALA A 91 0.40 -21.75 1.23
CA ALA A 91 0.45 -20.83 0.09
C ALA A 91 -0.82 -19.97 -0.05
N ALA A 92 -1.88 -20.29 0.70
CA ALA A 92 -3.12 -19.53 0.69
C ALA A 92 -3.86 -19.64 2.02
N ILE A 93 -4.60 -18.59 2.37
CA ILE A 93 -5.53 -18.53 3.49
C ILE A 93 -6.78 -17.76 3.08
N GLN A 94 -7.88 -18.02 3.78
CA GLN A 94 -9.13 -17.32 3.59
C GLN A 94 -9.50 -16.55 4.85
N PHE A 95 -10.10 -15.38 4.69
CA PHE A 95 -10.60 -14.58 5.80
C PHE A 95 -11.92 -13.92 5.43
N VAL A 96 -12.75 -13.66 6.42
CA VAL A 96 -13.99 -12.89 6.23
C VAL A 96 -13.64 -11.41 6.37
N VAL A 97 -13.93 -10.61 5.36
CA VAL A 97 -13.71 -9.16 5.42
C VAL A 97 -14.72 -8.56 6.40
N ASP A 98 -14.25 -7.87 7.44
CA ASP A 98 -15.14 -7.12 8.33
C ASP A 98 -15.57 -5.81 7.63
N PRO A 99 -16.85 -5.62 7.29
CA PRO A 99 -17.29 -4.43 6.58
C PRO A 99 -17.12 -3.14 7.41
N SER A 100 -17.00 -3.22 8.73
CA SER A 100 -16.95 -2.05 9.61
C SER A 100 -15.58 -1.37 9.71
N VAL A 101 -14.52 -2.01 9.21
CA VAL A 101 -13.13 -1.53 9.41
C VAL A 101 -12.72 -0.41 8.46
N GLY A 102 -13.54 -0.04 7.48
CA GLY A 102 -13.25 1.05 6.56
C GLY A 102 -14.38 1.31 5.58
N GLU A 103 -14.13 2.13 4.57
CA GLU A 103 -15.09 2.47 3.51
C GLU A 103 -14.71 1.86 2.16
N ASP A 104 -15.63 1.81 1.21
CA ASP A 104 -15.37 1.30 -0.13
C ASP A 104 -14.18 2.03 -0.78
N SER A 105 -13.10 1.30 -1.06
CA SER A 105 -11.84 1.89 -1.54
C SER A 105 -10.94 0.86 -2.20
N SER A 106 -9.98 1.34 -3.01
CA SER A 106 -8.90 0.55 -3.62
C SER A 106 -7.58 0.64 -2.86
N GLU A 107 -7.57 1.21 -1.65
CA GLU A 107 -6.35 1.55 -0.91
C GLU A 107 -5.92 0.46 0.09
N TYR A 108 -6.60 -0.66 0.09
CA TYR A 108 -6.35 -1.79 1.00
C TYR A 108 -5.20 -2.64 0.51
N PHE A 109 -4.38 -3.15 1.43
CA PHE A 109 -3.34 -4.11 1.12
C PHE A 109 -3.13 -5.09 2.28
N ILE A 110 -2.59 -6.25 1.97
CA ILE A 110 -2.22 -7.27 2.95
C ILE A 110 -0.76 -7.07 3.32
N ARG A 111 -0.47 -7.12 4.62
CA ARG A 111 0.89 -7.12 5.13
C ARG A 111 1.22 -8.44 5.81
N PHE A 112 2.36 -8.98 5.44
CA PHE A 112 3.00 -10.11 6.10
C PHE A 112 4.14 -9.59 6.96
N SER A 113 4.18 -9.99 8.23
CA SER A 113 5.27 -9.64 9.15
C SER A 113 5.92 -10.91 9.67
N SER A 114 7.17 -11.15 9.29
CA SER A 114 7.93 -12.30 9.78
C SER A 114 8.23 -12.16 11.27
N GLN A 115 8.10 -13.25 12.01
CA GLN A 115 8.49 -13.34 13.42
C GLN A 115 9.93 -13.83 13.60
N THR A 116 10.48 -14.50 12.59
CA THR A 116 11.79 -15.16 12.66
C THR A 116 12.87 -14.37 11.93
N LEU A 117 12.50 -13.58 10.93
CA LEU A 117 13.42 -12.82 10.11
C LEU A 117 13.27 -11.32 10.35
N THR A 118 14.40 -10.64 10.47
CA THR A 118 14.49 -9.19 10.52
C THR A 118 14.89 -8.61 9.17
N GLN A 119 14.49 -7.37 8.90
CA GLN A 119 14.85 -6.70 7.67
C GLN A 119 16.38 -6.48 7.61
N ALA A 120 16.98 -6.83 6.47
CA ALA A 120 18.38 -6.53 6.21
C ALA A 120 18.62 -5.02 6.33
N ASN A 121 19.66 -4.62 7.08
CA ASN A 121 20.02 -3.22 7.39
C ASN A 121 19.10 -2.49 8.39
N SER A 122 18.22 -3.20 9.11
CA SER A 122 17.49 -2.59 10.23
C SER A 122 18.35 -2.57 11.50
N THR A 123 18.80 -1.38 11.92
CA THR A 123 19.49 -1.18 13.21
C THR A 123 18.61 -1.51 14.42
N THR A 124 17.30 -1.43 14.28
CA THR A 124 16.30 -1.64 15.35
C THR A 124 15.72 -3.07 15.39
N GLY A 125 16.22 -4.00 14.57
CA GLY A 125 15.69 -5.37 14.51
C GLY A 125 14.24 -5.47 14.03
N ALA A 126 13.78 -4.54 13.18
CA ALA A 126 12.44 -4.57 12.62
C ALA A 126 12.19 -5.88 11.85
N PRO A 127 10.99 -6.46 11.94
CA PRO A 127 10.66 -7.70 11.24
C PRO A 127 10.72 -7.51 9.73
N TYR A 128 11.02 -8.58 9.00
CA TYR A 128 10.90 -8.58 7.55
C TYR A 128 9.43 -8.42 7.16
N LEU A 129 9.14 -7.46 6.28
CA LEU A 129 7.80 -7.13 5.84
C LEU A 129 7.64 -7.43 4.35
N SER A 130 6.59 -8.16 4.00
CA SER A 130 6.13 -8.32 2.62
C SER A 130 4.72 -7.77 2.47
N PHE A 131 4.38 -7.28 1.29
CA PHE A 131 3.13 -6.58 1.03
C PHE A 131 2.46 -7.14 -0.23
N SER A 132 1.12 -7.18 -0.23
CA SER A 132 0.37 -7.35 -1.46
C SER A 132 0.33 -6.05 -2.27
N ALA A 133 -0.10 -6.15 -3.53
CA ALA A 133 -0.60 -4.98 -4.23
C ALA A 133 -1.82 -4.41 -3.50
N LYS A 134 -2.07 -3.12 -3.71
CA LYS A 134 -3.33 -2.50 -3.30
C LYS A 134 -4.49 -3.13 -4.06
N PHE A 135 -5.62 -3.39 -3.41
CA PHE A 135 -6.78 -4.04 -3.99
C PHE A 135 -8.09 -3.41 -3.50
N ARG A 136 -9.19 -3.74 -4.16
CA ARG A 136 -10.49 -3.10 -3.90
C ARG A 136 -11.32 -3.88 -2.91
N LEU A 137 -11.86 -3.18 -1.91
CA LEU A 137 -12.94 -3.67 -1.06
C LEU A 137 -14.22 -2.91 -1.34
N THR A 138 -15.32 -3.65 -1.44
CA THR A 138 -16.68 -3.12 -1.65
C THR A 138 -17.67 -3.63 -0.61
N GLY A 139 -18.79 -2.94 -0.39
CA GLY A 139 -19.74 -3.36 0.65
C GLY A 139 -19.22 -3.10 2.07
N MET A 140 -18.28 -2.17 2.21
CA MET A 140 -17.74 -1.70 3.47
C MET A 140 -18.65 -0.60 4.04
N THR A 141 -18.94 -0.66 5.34
CA THR A 141 -19.86 0.23 6.05
C THR A 141 -19.16 1.16 7.04
N GLY A 142 -17.88 0.93 7.31
CA GLY A 142 -17.04 1.81 8.11
C GLY A 142 -16.69 3.10 7.39
N ARG A 143 -15.88 3.93 8.06
CA ARG A 143 -15.34 5.19 7.54
C ARG A 143 -13.90 5.38 8.00
N PHE A 144 -13.06 5.88 7.10
CA PHE A 144 -11.74 6.34 7.50
C PHE A 144 -11.84 7.68 8.24
N ASN A 145 -11.05 7.83 9.31
CA ASN A 145 -10.87 9.13 9.94
C ASN A 145 -9.91 10.00 9.12
N GLU A 146 -9.84 11.29 9.43
CA GLU A 146 -8.98 12.24 8.71
C GLU A 146 -7.51 11.83 8.69
N THR A 147 -7.01 11.21 9.77
CA THR A 147 -5.64 10.71 9.86
C THR A 147 -5.38 9.61 8.84
N VAL A 148 -6.27 8.62 8.73
CA VAL A 148 -6.15 7.54 7.75
C VAL A 148 -6.26 8.08 6.32
N GLN A 149 -7.16 9.02 6.08
CA GLN A 149 -7.28 9.69 4.78
C GLN A 149 -6.02 10.45 4.39
N ALA A 150 -5.34 11.12 5.34
CA ALA A 150 -4.06 11.77 5.10
C ALA A 150 -2.94 10.76 4.79
N GLN A 151 -2.92 9.60 5.46
CA GLN A 151 -1.96 8.52 5.17
C GLN A 151 -2.17 7.92 3.79
N ILE A 152 -3.42 7.78 3.35
CA ILE A 152 -3.77 7.36 1.99
C ILE A 152 -3.29 8.40 0.98
N SER A 153 -3.60 9.68 1.22
CA SER A 153 -3.30 10.78 0.29
C SER A 153 -1.79 11.03 0.12
N SER A 154 -0.99 10.74 1.15
CA SER A 154 0.48 10.85 1.10
C SER A 154 1.15 9.67 0.38
N SER A 155 0.39 8.72 -0.16
CA SER A 155 0.90 7.56 -0.89
C SER A 155 1.35 7.84 -2.34
N ALA A 156 1.45 9.10 -2.77
CA ALA A 156 1.96 9.45 -4.10
C ALA A 156 3.41 8.95 -4.28
N LEU A 157 3.63 8.11 -5.29
CA LEU A 157 4.96 7.63 -5.68
C LEU A 157 5.79 8.80 -6.25
N PRO A 158 7.08 8.94 -5.91
CA PRO A 158 8.03 9.48 -6.89
C PRO A 158 8.13 8.50 -8.06
N THR A 159 7.97 9.02 -9.27
CA THR A 159 8.30 8.35 -10.54
C THR A 159 9.67 7.65 -10.44
N PRO A 160 9.84 6.43 -10.97
CA PRO A 160 11.16 5.84 -11.05
C PRO A 160 12.07 6.76 -11.88
N THR A 161 13.21 7.15 -11.32
CA THR A 161 14.29 7.84 -12.02
C THR A 161 14.88 6.88 -13.05
N GLY A 162 14.21 6.72 -14.18
CA GLY A 162 14.75 6.15 -15.41
C GLY A 162 15.32 7.28 -16.24
N ASN A 163 16.61 7.19 -16.55
CA ASN A 163 17.41 8.14 -17.32
C ASN A 163 16.63 8.75 -18.50
N THR A 164 16.29 10.03 -18.39
CA THR A 164 15.78 10.81 -19.52
C THR A 164 16.96 11.14 -20.42
N ALA A 165 17.13 10.33 -21.48
CA ALA A 165 17.91 10.75 -22.62
C ALA A 165 17.30 12.03 -23.18
N THR A 166 18.14 13.05 -23.31
CA THR A 166 17.84 14.38 -23.82
C THR A 166 17.26 14.30 -25.23
N SER A 167 16.13 14.96 -25.48
CA SER A 167 15.81 15.50 -26.80
C SER A 167 15.11 16.84 -26.61
N ALA A 168 15.79 17.87 -27.12
CA ALA A 168 15.40 19.25 -27.06
C ALA A 168 14.19 19.51 -27.98
N GLY A 169 13.25 20.34 -27.50
CA GLY A 169 12.09 20.80 -28.25
C GLY A 169 11.60 22.14 -27.72
N THR A 170 12.17 23.19 -28.27
CA THR A 170 11.97 24.65 -28.15
C THR A 170 10.60 25.17 -27.65
N THR A 171 10.68 25.93 -26.55
CA THR A 171 10.06 27.24 -26.22
C THR A 171 8.85 27.74 -27.02
N SER A 172 7.76 28.06 -26.31
CA SER A 172 7.05 29.33 -26.48
C SER A 172 6.29 29.73 -25.22
N THR A 173 6.85 30.72 -24.52
CA THR A 173 6.25 31.52 -23.47
C THR A 173 5.30 32.56 -24.08
N ARG A 174 4.08 32.71 -23.53
CA ARG A 174 3.46 34.03 -23.38
C ARG A 174 2.31 34.01 -22.38
N SER A 175 2.59 34.53 -21.18
CA SER A 175 1.58 35.08 -20.27
C SER A 175 1.44 36.56 -20.57
N THR A 176 0.21 37.06 -20.77
CA THR A 176 -0.11 38.48 -20.59
C THR A 176 -1.53 38.64 -20.07
N THR A 177 -1.60 39.35 -18.95
CA THR A 177 -2.74 39.92 -18.22
C THR A 177 -3.52 40.96 -19.04
N ARG A 178 -4.82 41.21 -18.70
CA ARG A 178 -5.37 42.53 -18.28
C ARG A 178 -6.90 42.71 -18.54
N ALA A 179 -7.63 42.90 -17.41
CA ALA A 179 -8.70 43.85 -17.04
C ALA A 179 -9.87 44.29 -17.99
N SER A 180 -11.10 44.04 -17.50
CA SER A 180 -12.24 44.97 -17.19
C SER A 180 -13.10 45.68 -18.26
N THR A 181 -14.37 45.95 -17.82
CA THR A 181 -15.38 46.99 -18.23
C THR A 181 -16.22 46.72 -19.50
N SER A 182 -17.54 46.95 -19.64
CA SER A 182 -18.73 47.23 -18.77
C SER A 182 -20.02 47.35 -19.64
N THR A 183 -21.16 46.81 -19.16
CA THR A 183 -22.61 47.24 -19.33
C THR A 183 -23.30 47.27 -20.73
N PRO A 184 -24.65 47.44 -20.84
CA PRO A 184 -25.81 46.93 -20.06
C PRO A 184 -26.99 46.44 -20.96
N GLY A 185 -28.04 45.80 -20.38
CA GLY A 185 -29.32 45.61 -21.10
C GLY A 185 -30.39 44.77 -20.39
N ALA A 186 -31.26 45.45 -19.63
CA ALA A 186 -32.70 45.25 -19.35
C ALA A 186 -33.38 43.88 -19.61
N ALA A 187 -34.45 43.44 -18.94
CA ALA A 187 -35.20 43.79 -17.73
C ALA A 187 -36.41 42.84 -17.70
N SER A 188 -36.88 42.40 -16.52
CA SER A 188 -38.30 42.35 -16.09
C SER A 188 -38.38 41.61 -14.75
N ARG A 189 -38.50 42.35 -13.63
CA ARG A 189 -39.72 42.86 -12.96
C ARG A 189 -40.27 41.83 -11.94
N ASN A 190 -40.00 42.04 -10.65
CA ASN A 190 -40.79 42.76 -9.62
C ASN A 190 -41.78 41.78 -8.93
N SER A 191 -41.99 41.66 -7.62
CA SER A 191 -41.84 42.54 -6.44
C SER A 191 -41.81 41.62 -5.18
N ALA A 192 -40.99 41.84 -4.15
CA ALA A 192 -41.21 42.68 -2.94
C ALA A 192 -42.19 42.01 -1.91
N VAL A 193 -42.15 42.07 -0.57
CA VAL A 193 -41.58 42.94 0.50
C VAL A 193 -41.54 42.04 1.77
N GLY A 194 -40.53 42.05 2.65
CA GLY A 194 -40.33 42.96 3.80
C GLY A 194 -39.26 42.38 4.74
N ALA A 195 -38.21 43.14 5.13
CA ALA A 195 -38.16 44.12 6.24
C ALA A 195 -38.27 43.44 7.62
N ALA A 196 -37.41 43.65 8.63
CA ALA A 196 -36.29 44.56 8.83
C ALA A 196 -35.46 44.11 10.05
N ALA A 197 -34.22 44.65 10.14
CA ALA A 197 -33.49 45.15 11.32
C ALA A 197 -33.42 44.30 12.62
N GLY A 198 -32.29 44.23 13.32
CA GLY A 198 -31.17 45.16 13.34
C GLY A 198 -29.95 44.60 14.07
N ALA A 199 -28.82 45.22 13.75
CA ALA A 199 -27.57 45.11 14.49
C ALA A 199 -27.64 45.93 15.78
N ILE A 200 -27.05 45.43 16.86
CA ILE A 200 -26.18 46.23 17.73
C ILE A 200 -25.29 45.33 18.60
N ALA A 201 -24.01 45.65 18.58
CA ALA A 201 -22.95 45.12 19.41
C ALA A 201 -23.00 45.68 20.85
N LEU A 202 -22.33 45.00 21.78
CA LEU A 202 -21.25 45.49 22.66
C LEU A 202 -21.25 44.85 24.06
N ALA A 203 -20.02 44.61 24.53
CA ALA A 203 -19.56 44.55 25.93
C ALA A 203 -20.19 43.45 26.80
N GLY A 204 -19.45 42.44 27.27
CA GLY A 204 -18.21 42.56 28.02
C GLY A 204 -18.55 42.59 29.51
N LEU A 205 -18.16 41.57 30.28
CA LEU A 205 -17.77 41.75 31.68
C LEU A 205 -17.06 40.50 32.21
N ALA A 206 -15.92 40.74 32.83
CA ALA A 206 -15.22 39.83 33.70
C ALA A 206 -16.01 39.60 35.00
N ALA A 207 -15.60 38.53 35.71
CA ALA A 207 -15.49 38.41 37.17
C ALA A 207 -16.34 37.31 37.86
N LEU A 208 -15.58 36.50 38.63
CA LEU A 208 -15.91 35.71 39.83
C LEU A 208 -16.84 34.48 39.70
N LEU A 209 -16.26 33.29 39.90
CA LEU A 209 -16.10 32.65 41.22
C LEU A 209 -15.03 31.56 41.16
#